data_AF-A0AA88RZX8-F1
#
_entry.id   AF-A0AA88RZX8-F1
#
_cell.length_a   1.000
_cell.length_b   1.000
_cell.length_c   1.000
_cell.angle_alpha   90.00
_cell.angle_beta   90.00
_cell.angle_gamma   90.00
#
_symmetry.space_group_name_H-M   'P 1'
#
loop_
_entity.id
_entity.type
_entity.pdbx_description
1 polymer ?
#
loop_
_entity_poly.entity_id
_entity_poly.type
_entity_poly.pdbx_seq_one_letter_code
_entity_poly.pdbx_strand_id
1 'polypeptide(L)'
;MEEVKLHEDGQVHLTSDPLKGIPFEYIEEDLSNRSDLILKCNPVHKKVPVCVHAGKPIREAMMSNPLLPSDPYDGAVDRFWAKFAEDKGIVTWSMYRTSGEEQQKAIKNSLELLKNIEEHALGQKEFFGRKRIGIIDIALGWGL
;
A
#
# COMPACT_ATOMS: atom_id res chain seq x y z
N MET A 1 9.03 4.25 -25.68
CA MET A 1 8.84 4.48 -24.24
C MET A 1 9.62 3.39 -23.53
N GLU A 2 10.39 3.72 -22.50
CA GLU A 2 11.13 2.71 -21.73
C GLU A 2 10.14 1.88 -20.90
N GLU A 3 10.35 0.57 -20.87
CA GLU A 3 9.46 -0.41 -20.23
C GLU A 3 9.45 -0.23 -18.69
N VAL A 4 8.26 -0.20 -18.11
CA VAL A 4 8.05 -0.22 -16.65
C VAL A 4 7.64 -1.65 -16.28
N LYS A 5 8.30 -2.23 -15.29
CA LYS A 5 7.94 -3.55 -14.74
C LYS A 5 7.48 -3.37 -13.30
N LEU A 6 6.32 -3.93 -12.95
CA LEU A 6 5.78 -3.98 -11.59
C LEU A 6 5.91 -5.40 -11.07
N HIS A 7 6.74 -5.57 -10.05
CA HIS A 7 6.91 -6.85 -9.36
C HIS A 7 6.02 -6.87 -8.11
N GLU A 8 5.06 -7.80 -8.04
CA GLU A 8 4.07 -7.90 -6.95
C GLU A 8 3.81 -9.36 -6.54
N ASP A 9 3.22 -9.55 -5.36
CA ASP A 9 2.68 -10.86 -4.98
C ASP A 9 1.29 -11.03 -5.63
N GLY A 10 0.92 -12.26 -5.98
CA GLY A 10 -0.34 -12.55 -6.68
C GLY A 10 -1.62 -12.23 -5.88
N GLN A 11 -1.53 -11.61 -4.70
CA GLN A 11 -2.69 -11.38 -3.82
C GLN A 11 -3.44 -10.07 -4.11
N VAL A 12 -2.89 -9.16 -4.91
CA VAL A 12 -3.51 -7.85 -5.15
C VAL A 12 -3.60 -7.53 -6.64
N HIS A 13 -4.73 -7.87 -7.28
CA HIS A 13 -5.02 -7.46 -8.66
C HIS A 13 -5.58 -6.02 -8.75
N LEU A 14 -6.05 -5.45 -7.64
CA LEU A 14 -6.83 -4.20 -7.63
C LEU A 14 -5.99 -2.91 -7.65
N THR A 15 -4.67 -2.99 -7.43
CA THR A 15 -3.74 -1.85 -7.57
C THR A 15 -3.29 -1.61 -9.01
N SER A 16 -3.61 -2.55 -9.91
CA SER A 16 -3.25 -2.51 -11.33
C SER A 16 -4.19 -1.65 -12.18
N ASP A 17 -5.33 -1.24 -11.63
CA ASP A 17 -6.22 -0.29 -12.30
C ASP A 17 -5.52 1.08 -12.22
N PRO A 18 -5.04 1.55 -13.37
CA PRO A 18 -3.64 1.83 -13.64
C PRO A 18 -3.06 2.86 -12.68
N LEU A 19 -1.75 2.72 -12.42
CA LEU A 19 -0.86 3.86 -12.26
C LEU A 19 -0.92 4.71 -13.55
N LYS A 20 -2.06 5.40 -13.74
CA LYS A 20 -2.31 6.52 -14.64
C LYS A 20 -2.01 6.26 -16.13
N GLY A 21 -2.47 5.14 -16.66
CA GLY A 21 -2.35 4.82 -18.09
C GLY A 21 -0.92 4.66 -18.58
N ILE A 22 0.04 4.45 -17.68
CA ILE A 22 1.40 4.05 -18.03
C ILE A 22 1.38 2.54 -18.27
N PRO A 23 1.69 2.05 -19.48
CA PRO A 23 1.81 0.62 -19.72
C PRO A 23 2.94 0.06 -18.87
N PHE A 24 2.66 -1.01 -18.13
CA PHE A 24 3.66 -1.75 -17.39
C PHE A 24 3.50 -3.25 -17.61
N GLU A 25 4.60 -3.97 -17.47
CA GLU A 25 4.62 -5.43 -17.39
C GLU A 25 4.44 -5.85 -15.93
N TYR A 26 3.41 -6.65 -15.64
CA TYR A 26 3.22 -7.25 -14.33
C TYR A 26 4.07 -8.53 -14.23
N ILE A 27 4.85 -8.65 -13.16
CA ILE A 27 5.66 -9.82 -12.85
C ILE A 27 5.29 -10.29 -11.45
N GLU A 28 4.74 -11.50 -11.37
CA GLU A 28 4.44 -12.14 -10.09
C GLU A 28 5.74 -12.63 -9.41
N GLU A 29 5.91 -12.31 -8.13
CA GLU A 29 7.06 -12.71 -7.32
C GLU A 29 6.69 -13.78 -6.30
N ASP A 30 7.51 -14.84 -6.21
CA ASP A 30 7.44 -15.81 -5.13
C ASP A 30 8.08 -15.23 -3.86
N LEU A 31 7.25 -14.89 -2.87
CA LEU A 31 7.73 -14.33 -1.61
C LEU A 31 8.51 -15.33 -0.75
N SER A 32 8.37 -16.63 -0.99
CA SER A 32 9.12 -17.71 -0.31
C SER A 32 10.53 -17.86 -0.88
N ASN A 33 10.72 -17.51 -2.16
CA ASN A 33 12.00 -17.55 -2.86
C ASN A 33 12.20 -16.27 -3.69
N ARG A 34 12.47 -15.17 -2.99
CA ARG A 34 12.53 -13.82 -3.58
C ARG A 34 13.65 -13.71 -4.62
N SER A 35 13.35 -13.06 -5.75
CA SER A 35 14.34 -12.85 -6.81
C SER A 35 15.49 -11.93 -6.38
N ASP A 36 16.67 -12.11 -6.99
CA ASP A 36 17.84 -11.23 -6.80
C ASP A 36 17.52 -9.76 -7.12
N LEU A 37 16.58 -9.52 -8.03
CA LEU A 37 16.11 -8.19 -8.38
C LEU A 37 15.43 -7.51 -7.18
N ILE A 38 14.53 -8.20 -6.47
CA ILE A 38 13.89 -7.64 -5.26
C ILE A 38 14.92 -7.35 -4.18
N LEU A 39 15.88 -8.26 -3.99
CA LEU A 39 16.96 -8.08 -3.01
C LEU A 39 17.87 -6.89 -3.35
N LYS A 40 18.12 -6.64 -4.64
CA LYS A 40 18.90 -5.49 -5.11
C LYS A 40 18.13 -4.17 -5.04
N CYS A 41 16.85 -4.21 -5.38
CA CYS A 41 16.00 -3.03 -5.49
C CYS A 41 15.52 -2.52 -4.14
N ASN A 42 15.23 -3.45 -3.22
CA ASN A 42 14.80 -3.15 -1.86
C ASN A 42 15.68 -3.91 -0.85
N PRO A 43 16.99 -3.59 -0.72
CA PRO A 43 17.91 -4.36 0.11
C PRO A 43 17.59 -4.30 1.61
N VAL A 44 16.90 -3.24 2.04
CA VAL A 44 16.53 -3.01 3.45
C VAL A 44 15.30 -3.83 3.83
N HIS A 45 14.18 -3.68 3.11
CA HIS A 45 12.93 -4.34 3.49
C HIS A 45 12.70 -5.65 2.74
N LYS A 46 13.28 -5.79 1.54
CA LYS A 46 13.16 -6.95 0.66
C LYS A 46 11.70 -7.26 0.28
N LYS A 47 10.81 -6.27 0.32
CA LYS A 47 9.36 -6.40 0.09
C LYS A 47 8.97 -5.93 -1.31
N VAL A 48 7.87 -6.48 -1.81
CA VAL A 48 7.08 -5.99 -2.95
C VAL A 48 5.95 -5.06 -2.44
N PRO A 49 5.33 -4.21 -3.28
CA PRO A 49 5.62 -3.98 -4.70
C PRO A 49 6.99 -3.34 -4.95
N VAL A 50 7.64 -3.70 -6.07
CA VAL A 50 8.83 -3.00 -6.59
C VAL A 50 8.58 -2.59 -8.04
N CYS A 51 8.64 -1.28 -8.32
CA CYS A 51 8.62 -0.76 -9.68
C CYS A 51 10.04 -0.61 -10.22
N VAL A 52 10.29 -1.10 -11.43
CA VAL A 52 11.55 -0.96 -12.15
C VAL A 52 11.31 -0.24 -13.46
N HIS A 53 12.05 0.84 -13.70
CA HIS A 53 12.02 1.59 -14.96
C HIS A 53 13.43 1.66 -15.53
N ALA A 54 13.58 1.21 -16.78
CA ALA A 54 14.89 1.15 -17.45
C ALA A 54 15.98 0.43 -16.62
N GLY A 55 15.60 -0.67 -15.97
CA GLY A 55 16.49 -1.46 -15.12
C GLY A 55 16.87 -0.81 -13.78
N LYS A 56 16.30 0.34 -13.44
CA LYS A 56 16.52 1.03 -12.17
C LYS A 56 15.29 0.92 -11.26
N PRO A 57 15.46 0.55 -9.98
CA PRO A 57 14.36 0.57 -9.04
C PRO A 57 13.87 1.99 -8.80
N ILE A 58 12.56 2.18 -8.85
CA ILE A 58 11.90 3.39 -8.37
C ILE A 58 11.70 3.21 -6.87
N ARG A 59 12.52 3.90 -6.08
CA ARG A 59 12.47 3.83 -4.62
C ARG A 59 11.19 4.50 -4.13
N GLU A 60 10.38 3.77 -3.38
CA GLU A 60 9.17 4.23 -2.68
C GLU A 60 8.17 4.95 -3.59
N ALA A 61 7.52 4.17 -4.47
CA ALA A 61 6.44 4.62 -5.37
C ALA A 61 5.28 5.33 -4.65
N MET A 62 5.14 5.12 -3.34
CA MET A 62 4.14 5.77 -2.50
C MET A 62 4.48 7.24 -2.20
N MET A 63 5.75 7.60 -1.98
CA MET A 63 6.12 8.95 -1.50
C MET A 63 6.20 10.01 -2.61
N SER A 64 6.46 9.58 -3.84
CA SER A 64 6.60 10.45 -5.02
C SER A 64 5.41 10.33 -5.97
N ASN A 65 4.22 10.06 -5.41
CA ASN A 65 3.05 9.70 -6.21
C ASN A 65 2.24 10.94 -6.59
N PRO A 66 1.92 11.16 -7.89
CA PRO A 66 1.02 12.24 -8.31
C PRO A 66 -0.44 12.05 -7.82
N LEU A 67 -0.71 11.05 -6.98
CA LEU A 67 -1.98 10.85 -6.26
C LEU A 67 -2.09 11.73 -5.01
N LEU A 68 -0.98 12.35 -4.60
CA LEU A 68 -0.99 13.34 -3.54
C LEU A 68 -1.61 14.66 -4.03
N PRO A 69 -2.38 15.35 -3.16
CA PRO A 69 -2.80 16.72 -3.40
C PRO A 69 -1.62 17.62 -3.77
N SER A 70 -1.86 18.57 -4.68
CA SER A 70 -0.85 19.57 -5.06
C SER A 70 -0.50 20.51 -3.92
N ASP A 71 -1.42 20.70 -2.98
CA ASP A 71 -1.18 21.46 -1.76
C ASP A 71 -0.27 20.67 -0.80
N PRO A 72 0.84 21.28 -0.31
CA PRO A 72 1.80 20.58 0.55
C PRO A 72 1.22 20.07 1.87
N TYR A 73 0.26 20.79 2.45
CA TYR A 73 -0.36 20.42 3.73
C TYR A 73 -1.29 19.23 3.54
N ASP A 74 -2.19 19.31 2.55
CA ASP A 74 -3.09 18.19 2.21
C ASP A 74 -2.26 16.94 1.84
N GLY A 75 -1.17 17.09 1.09
CA GLY A 75 -0.25 15.99 0.81
C GLY A 75 0.45 15.41 2.05
N ALA A 76 0.73 16.22 3.08
CA ALA A 76 1.30 15.73 4.33
C ALA A 76 0.28 14.94 5.14
N VAL A 77 -0.98 15.40 5.19
CA VAL A 77 -2.09 14.68 5.84
C VAL A 77 -2.32 13.33 5.17
N ASP A 78 -2.32 13.28 3.84
CA ASP A 78 -2.50 12.02 3.10
C ASP A 78 -1.37 11.03 3.36
N ARG A 79 -0.11 11.51 3.35
CA ARG A 79 1.05 10.67 3.69
C ARG A 79 0.97 10.14 5.12
N PHE A 80 0.54 10.96 6.08
CA PHE A 80 0.37 10.53 7.46
C PHE A 80 -0.62 9.37 7.56
N TRP A 81 -1.82 9.52 6.99
CA TRP A 81 -2.84 8.48 7.06
C TRP A 81 -2.45 7.20 6.31
N ALA A 82 -1.77 7.34 5.18
CA ALA A 82 -1.31 6.19 4.42
C ALA A 82 -0.20 5.43 5.16
N LYS A 83 0.74 6.14 5.83
CA LYS A 83 1.75 5.53 6.70
C LYS A 83 1.11 4.87 7.93
N PHE A 84 0.14 5.54 8.54
CA PHE A 84 -0.60 5.01 9.68
C PHE A 84 -1.34 3.71 9.33
N ALA A 85 -2.00 3.65 8.17
CA ALA A 85 -2.62 2.43 7.65
C ALA A 85 -1.60 1.30 7.49
N GLU A 86 -0.46 1.57 6.84
CA GLU A 86 0.60 0.59 6.62
C GLU A 86 1.15 0.02 7.95
N ASP A 87 1.48 0.89 8.91
CA ASP A 87 2.02 0.47 10.21
C ASP A 87 1.04 -0.39 11.01
N LYS A 88 -0.26 -0.14 10.80
CA LYS A 88 -1.33 -0.80 11.55
C LYS A 88 -1.87 -2.05 10.86
N GLY A 89 -1.56 -2.27 9.59
CA GLY A 89 -1.89 -3.50 8.87
C GLY A 89 -1.38 -4.77 9.55
N ILE A 90 -0.25 -4.71 10.27
CA ILE A 90 0.26 -5.85 11.06
C ILE A 90 -0.74 -6.33 12.13
N VAL A 91 -1.49 -5.41 12.74
CA VAL A 91 -2.51 -5.72 13.74
C VAL A 91 -3.68 -6.43 13.08
N THR A 92 -4.08 -5.98 11.90
CA THR A 92 -5.14 -6.59 11.10
C THR A 92 -4.76 -8.00 10.66
N TRP A 93 -3.54 -8.19 10.14
CA TRP A 93 -3.00 -9.50 9.76
C TRP A 93 -2.95 -10.49 10.91
N SER A 94 -2.71 -10.02 12.14
CA SER A 94 -2.70 -10.86 13.34
C SER A 94 -4.06 -11.51 13.61
N MET A 95 -5.18 -10.89 13.20
CA MET A 95 -6.52 -11.50 13.33
C MET A 95 -6.64 -12.84 12.60
N TYR A 96 -5.98 -12.97 11.44
CA TYR A 96 -6.05 -14.16 10.61
C TYR A 96 -5.01 -15.23 10.99
N ARG A 97 -4.00 -14.88 11.79
CA ARG A 97 -2.85 -15.74 12.10
C ARG A 97 -2.78 -16.20 13.56
N THR A 98 -3.64 -15.68 14.43
CA THR A 98 -3.66 -16.01 15.86
C THR A 98 -4.98 -16.68 16.23
N SER A 99 -5.08 -17.21 17.46
CA SER A 99 -6.30 -17.86 17.96
C SER A 99 -6.49 -17.58 19.46
N GLY A 100 -7.70 -17.80 19.96
CA GLY A 100 -8.00 -17.60 21.38
C GLY A 100 -7.98 -16.13 21.80
N GLU A 101 -7.45 -15.85 22.99
CA GLU A 101 -7.44 -14.50 23.57
C GLU A 101 -6.65 -13.48 22.73
N GLU A 102 -5.54 -13.92 22.11
CA GLU A 102 -4.73 -13.06 21.25
C GLU A 102 -5.49 -12.62 20.00
N GLN A 103 -6.28 -13.53 19.40
CA GLN A 103 -7.12 -13.21 18.25
C GLN A 103 -8.24 -12.24 18.65
N GLN A 104 -8.89 -12.45 19.79
CA GLN A 104 -9.93 -11.53 20.27
C GLN A 104 -9.37 -10.12 20.51
N LYS A 105 -8.14 -10.02 21.06
CA LYS A 105 -7.45 -8.75 21.22
C LYS A 105 -7.10 -8.10 19.88
N ALA A 106 -6.63 -8.88 18.91
CA ALA A 106 -6.35 -8.39 17.55
C ALA A 106 -7.62 -7.87 16.85
N ILE A 107 -8.75 -8.59 16.99
CA ILE A 107 -10.05 -8.17 16.45
C ILE A 107 -10.48 -6.84 17.06
N LYS A 108 -10.42 -6.72 18.39
CA LYS A 108 -10.79 -5.48 19.08
C LYS A 108 -9.93 -4.30 18.63
N ASN A 109 -8.61 -4.48 18.59
CA ASN A 109 -7.68 -3.43 18.16
C ASN A 109 -7.91 -3.03 16.69
N SER A 110 -8.22 -3.99 15.81
CA SER A 110 -8.49 -3.73 14.40
C SER A 110 -9.80 -2.97 14.20
N LEU A 111 -10.85 -3.30 14.97
CA LEU A 111 -12.11 -2.54 14.97
C LEU A 111 -11.91 -1.11 15.47
N GLU A 112 -11.15 -0.89 16.54
CA GLU A 112 -10.82 0.45 17.02
C GLU A 112 -10.01 1.24 15.98
N LEU A 113 -9.09 0.59 15.27
CA LEU A 113 -8.34 1.21 14.18
C LEU A 113 -9.26 1.65 13.04
N LEU A 114 -10.13 0.76 12.56
CA LEU A 114 -11.05 1.04 11.46
C LEU A 114 -12.01 2.20 11.81
N LYS A 115 -12.52 2.24 13.06
CA LYS A 115 -13.33 3.37 13.55
C LYS A 115 -12.57 4.70 13.51
N ASN A 116 -11.33 4.72 13.99
CA ASN A 116 -10.52 5.95 13.95
C ASN A 116 -10.29 6.45 12.52
N ILE A 117 -10.06 5.52 11.58
CA ILE A 117 -9.88 5.85 10.16
C ILE A 117 -11.18 6.37 9.56
N GLU A 118 -12.30 5.71 9.83
CA GLU A 118 -13.63 6.12 9.38
C GLU A 118 -13.97 7.52 9.90
N GLU A 119 -13.81 7.78 11.21
CA GLU A 119 -14.19 9.04 11.85
C GLU A 119 -13.26 10.21 11.48
N HIS A 120 -11.95 9.98 11.43
CA HIS A 120 -10.97 11.08 11.32
C HIS A 120 -10.34 11.25 9.94
N ALA A 121 -10.32 10.21 9.11
CA ALA A 121 -9.72 10.28 7.78
C ALA A 121 -10.78 10.32 6.66
N LEU A 122 -11.74 9.38 6.68
CA LEU A 122 -12.78 9.30 5.66
C LEU A 122 -13.89 10.33 5.91
N GLY A 123 -14.44 10.35 7.13
CA GLY A 123 -15.61 11.16 7.47
C GLY A 123 -16.80 10.79 6.58
N GLN A 124 -17.44 11.81 5.98
CA GLN A 124 -18.56 11.63 5.05
C GLN A 124 -18.14 11.54 3.57
N LYS A 125 -16.84 11.35 3.29
CA LYS A 125 -16.34 11.29 1.91
C LYS A 125 -16.56 9.91 1.32
N GLU A 126 -16.74 9.85 0.00
CA GLU A 126 -16.85 8.58 -0.74
C GLU A 126 -15.50 7.84 -0.85
N PHE A 127 -14.41 8.60 -1.05
CA PHE A 127 -13.03 8.11 -1.03
C PHE A 127 -12.16 8.99 -0.12
N PHE A 128 -11.02 8.48 0.36
CA PHE A 128 -10.06 9.31 1.08
C PHE A 128 -9.50 10.41 0.17
N GLY A 129 -9.29 10.11 -1.12
CA GLY A 129 -9.02 11.09 -2.19
C GLY A 129 -10.21 11.99 -2.57
N ARG A 130 -11.24 12.07 -1.73
CA ARG A 130 -12.49 12.83 -1.88
C ARG A 130 -13.37 12.32 -3.02
N LYS A 131 -13.04 12.67 -4.27
CA LYS A 131 -13.85 12.37 -5.47
C LYS A 131 -13.30 11.21 -6.30
N ARG A 132 -12.12 10.70 -5.96
CA ARG A 132 -11.40 9.66 -6.71
C ARG A 132 -10.54 8.85 -5.73
N ILE A 133 -10.17 7.64 -6.11
CA ILE A 133 -9.19 6.81 -5.40
C ILE A 133 -7.89 7.61 -5.22
N GLY A 134 -7.44 7.73 -3.98
CA GLY A 134 -6.22 8.39 -3.55
C GLY A 134 -5.23 7.42 -2.91
N ILE A 135 -4.12 7.95 -2.39
CA ILE A 135 -3.03 7.14 -1.84
C ILE A 135 -3.43 6.35 -0.59
N ILE A 136 -4.32 6.91 0.24
CA ILE A 136 -4.81 6.26 1.46
C ILE A 136 -5.70 5.08 1.09
N ASP A 137 -6.57 5.23 0.07
CA ASP A 137 -7.43 4.16 -0.43
C ASP A 137 -6.60 2.94 -0.88
N ILE A 138 -5.50 3.19 -1.61
CA ILE A 138 -4.55 2.16 -2.04
C ILE A 138 -3.83 1.52 -0.85
N ALA A 139 -3.35 2.34 0.10
CA ALA A 139 -2.61 1.86 1.26
C ALA A 139 -3.47 0.95 2.17
N LEU A 140 -4.74 1.30 2.35
CA LEU A 140 -5.69 0.49 3.12
C LEU A 140 -6.09 -0.79 2.38
N GLY A 141 -6.26 -0.73 1.06
CA GLY A 141 -6.53 -1.93 0.25
C GLY A 141 -5.39 -2.95 0.28
N TRP A 142 -4.15 -2.51 0.48
CA TRP A 142 -2.98 -3.39 0.61
C TRP A 142 -2.74 -3.87 2.05
N GLY A 143 -2.98 -3.01 3.03
CA GLY A 143 -2.61 -3.23 4.43
C GLY A 143 -3.62 -4.02 5.27
N LEU A 144 -4.87 -4.13 4.82
CA LEU A 144 -5.97 -4.77 5.57
C LEU A 144 -6.30 -6.19 5.08
#